data_AF-A0A382QWC5-F1
#
_entry.id   AF-A0A382QWC5-F1
#
_cell.length_a   1.000
_cell.length_b   1.000
_cell.length_c   1.000
_cell.angle_alpha   90.00
_cell.angle_beta   90.00
_cell.angle_gamma   90.00
#
_symmetry.space_group_name_H-M   'P 1'
#
loop_
_entity.id
_entity.type
_entity.pdbx_description
1 polymer ?
#
loop_
_entity_poly.entity_id
_entity_poly.type
_entity_poly.pdbx_seq_one_letter_code
_entity_poly.pdbx_strand_id
1 'polypeptide(L)'
;FLSIASGLPTWSSYTVFELGGWLGTWTTNVFFVPYTGRVGSMILLAALLIVSILLVTDLNPCRLLALASVVGSHLLSVADRALTTARSIHMPSWRRERDAEDTEPEEDEDGFVEDEGEDETETPPVPGRLPTITLDQKPAIAVVRPRSRPQAVTKNGNGRTKTRREVADKTKLRRKGGRYKIPVVSLLDQVPDDRGEVDRDTLLANARILEDALANFDVVGKVVEVSPGPVVTRYEVEPGAGVKVGRIAALADDLARVMSAQGIRIQAPVPGKSVVGVEIANQHRETVYLREIIDSPAFKKAKSVITMALGKTISGEDFVTDLAKMPH
;
A
#
# COMPACT_ATOMS: atom_id res chain seq x y z
N PHE A 1 -20.41 33.20 -11.29
CA PHE A 1 -19.06 33.11 -11.89
C PHE A 1 -17.94 33.38 -10.88
N LEU A 2 -18.17 33.25 -9.57
CA LEU A 2 -17.10 33.11 -8.59
C LEU A 2 -17.56 32.04 -7.59
N SER A 3 -16.81 30.95 -7.46
CA SER A 3 -17.01 29.95 -6.41
C SER A 3 -15.65 29.46 -5.95
N ILE A 4 -15.48 29.47 -4.64
CA ILE A 4 -14.22 29.32 -3.90
C ILE A 4 -13.80 27.85 -3.92
N ALA A 5 -12.51 27.59 -4.19
CA ALA A 5 -11.90 26.28 -4.01
C ALA A 5 -11.89 25.95 -2.51
N SER A 6 -12.85 25.15 -2.05
CA SER A 6 -12.83 24.61 -0.70
C SER A 6 -11.81 23.47 -0.63
N GLY A 7 -10.69 23.73 0.06
CA GLY A 7 -9.70 22.72 0.41
C GLY A 7 -10.16 21.83 1.56
N LEU A 8 -11.18 20.98 1.33
CA LEU A 8 -11.50 19.88 2.24
C LEU A 8 -11.11 18.53 1.61
N PRO A 9 -10.58 17.59 2.41
CA PRO A 9 -10.06 16.32 1.91
C PRO A 9 -11.24 15.39 1.56
N THR A 10 -11.47 15.17 0.26
CA THR A 10 -12.27 14.02 -0.19
C THR A 10 -11.37 12.80 -0.21
N TRP A 11 -11.82 11.72 0.44
CA TRP A 11 -11.14 10.43 0.58
C TRP A 11 -11.11 9.65 -0.75
N SER A 12 -10.52 10.26 -1.77
CA SER A 12 -10.30 9.68 -3.08
C SER A 12 -9.10 10.37 -3.70
N SER A 13 -8.07 9.61 -4.03
CA SER A 13 -6.81 10.09 -4.63
C SER A 13 -7.00 10.77 -6.00
N TYR A 14 -8.23 10.85 -6.52
CA TYR A 14 -8.55 11.25 -7.89
C TYR A 14 -9.40 12.53 -8.05
N THR A 15 -9.91 13.17 -7.00
CA THR A 15 -10.87 14.28 -7.16
C THR A 15 -10.68 15.41 -6.16
N VAL A 16 -9.63 16.21 -6.33
CA VAL A 16 -9.34 17.39 -5.46
C VAL A 16 -9.89 18.71 -6.06
N PHE A 17 -10.45 18.72 -7.28
CA PHE A 17 -10.86 19.97 -7.95
C PHE A 17 -12.30 20.03 -8.48
N GLU A 18 -13.18 19.08 -8.15
CA GLU A 18 -14.50 18.99 -8.83
C GLU A 18 -15.44 20.19 -8.58
N LEU A 19 -15.19 21.03 -7.57
CA LEU A 19 -16.06 22.17 -7.24
C LEU A 19 -15.71 23.47 -8.00
N GLY A 20 -14.64 23.49 -8.80
CA GLY A 20 -14.19 24.66 -9.59
C GLY A 20 -14.77 24.75 -11.01
N GLY A 21 -15.64 23.80 -11.39
CA GLY A 21 -16.18 23.67 -12.75
C GLY A 21 -15.17 23.10 -13.74
N TRP A 22 -15.67 22.65 -14.89
CA TRP A 22 -14.86 21.96 -15.91
C TRP A 22 -13.67 22.80 -16.39
N LEU A 23 -13.87 24.11 -16.56
CA LEU A 23 -12.82 25.01 -17.07
C LEU A 23 -11.66 25.16 -16.06
N GLY A 24 -11.94 25.28 -14.76
CA GLY A 24 -10.89 25.39 -13.74
C GLY A 24 -10.10 24.09 -13.58
N THR A 25 -10.79 22.94 -13.59
CA THR A 25 -10.10 21.64 -13.54
C THR A 25 -9.22 21.40 -14.75
N TRP A 26 -9.65 21.81 -15.94
CA TRP A 26 -8.88 21.69 -17.17
C TRP A 26 -7.62 22.58 -17.14
N THR A 27 -7.76 23.87 -16.77
CA THR A 27 -6.60 24.77 -16.72
C THR A 27 -5.59 24.36 -15.65
N THR A 28 -6.04 23.97 -14.46
CA THR A 28 -5.13 23.54 -13.38
C THR A 28 -4.36 22.28 -13.75
N ASN A 29 -5.03 21.27 -14.30
CA ASN A 29 -4.38 20.00 -14.65
C ASN A 29 -3.43 20.12 -15.85
N VAL A 30 -3.74 20.95 -16.85
CA VAL A 30 -2.91 21.10 -18.05
C VAL A 30 -1.73 22.03 -17.82
N PHE A 31 -1.91 23.13 -17.07
CA PHE A 31 -0.90 24.19 -16.99
C PHE A 31 -0.18 24.32 -15.64
N PHE A 32 -0.83 24.05 -14.51
CA PHE A 32 -0.21 24.34 -13.20
C PHE A 32 0.44 23.10 -12.57
N VAL A 33 -0.26 21.96 -12.62
CA VAL A 33 0.19 20.70 -12.03
C VAL A 33 1.52 20.19 -12.61
N PRO A 34 1.79 20.26 -13.92
CA PRO A 34 3.05 19.75 -14.47
C PRO A 34 4.29 20.53 -14.01
N TYR A 35 4.14 21.81 -13.70
CA TYR A 35 5.28 22.70 -13.42
C TYR A 35 5.54 22.88 -11.92
N THR A 36 4.48 22.96 -11.10
CA THR A 36 4.59 23.31 -9.67
C THR A 36 4.15 22.17 -8.75
N GLY A 37 3.70 21.05 -9.31
CA GLY A 37 3.05 19.98 -8.56
C GLY A 37 1.70 20.41 -7.99
N ARG A 38 0.99 19.47 -7.36
CA ARG A 38 -0.39 19.68 -6.88
C ARG A 38 -0.47 20.69 -5.73
N VAL A 39 0.48 20.63 -4.79
CA VAL A 39 0.53 21.55 -3.63
C VAL A 39 0.94 22.96 -4.06
N GLY A 40 1.92 23.08 -4.96
CA GLY A 40 2.34 24.37 -5.50
C GLY A 40 1.24 25.05 -6.31
N SER A 41 0.49 24.29 -7.09
CA SER A 41 -0.67 24.80 -7.84
C SER A 41 -1.74 25.40 -6.93
N MET A 42 -2.00 24.78 -5.77
CA MET A 42 -2.97 25.30 -4.79
C MET A 42 -2.53 26.62 -4.18
N ILE A 43 -1.27 26.72 -3.77
CA ILE A 43 -0.70 27.94 -3.17
C ILE A 43 -0.76 29.09 -4.18
N LEU A 44 -0.39 28.81 -5.44
CA LEU A 44 -0.35 29.80 -6.49
C LEU A 44 -1.75 30.30 -6.88
N LEU A 45 -2.74 29.41 -6.98
CA LEU A 45 -4.14 29.80 -7.24
C LEU A 45 -4.74 30.61 -6.10
N ALA A 46 -4.45 30.26 -4.84
CA ALA A 46 -4.88 31.03 -3.68
C ALA A 46 -4.28 32.44 -3.69
N ALA A 47 -2.99 32.57 -4.02
CA ALA A 47 -2.33 33.87 -4.14
C ALA A 47 -2.94 34.72 -5.27
N LEU A 48 -3.17 34.14 -6.46
CA LEU A 48 -3.82 34.83 -7.58
C LEU A 48 -5.24 35.28 -7.24
N LEU A 49 -6.00 34.48 -6.49
CA LEU A 49 -7.34 34.85 -6.06
C LEU A 49 -7.30 36.03 -5.08
N ILE A 50 -6.37 36.04 -4.13
CA ILE A 50 -6.19 37.17 -3.21
C ILE A 50 -5.82 38.45 -3.98
N VAL A 51 -4.87 38.36 -4.92
CA VAL A 51 -4.49 39.49 -5.78
C VAL A 51 -5.66 39.98 -6.62
N SER A 52 -6.45 39.06 -7.19
CA SER A 52 -7.65 39.42 -7.96
C SER A 52 -8.68 40.13 -7.09
N ILE A 53 -8.89 39.69 -5.85
CA ILE A 53 -9.82 40.37 -4.93
C ILE A 53 -9.31 41.77 -4.58
N LEU A 54 -8.02 41.91 -4.29
CA LEU A 54 -7.39 43.20 -4.01
C LEU A 54 -7.54 44.18 -5.18
N LEU A 55 -7.34 43.72 -6.42
CA LEU A 55 -7.51 44.53 -7.62
C LEU A 55 -8.96 44.92 -7.90
N VAL A 56 -9.92 44.04 -7.59
CA VAL A 56 -11.36 44.31 -7.83
C VAL A 56 -11.95 45.24 -6.77
N THR A 57 -11.39 45.26 -5.56
CA THR A 57 -12.00 45.97 -4.42
C THR A 57 -11.32 47.29 -4.06
N ASP A 58 -10.23 47.69 -4.72
CA ASP A 58 -9.42 48.87 -4.36
C ASP A 58 -9.15 48.97 -2.84
N LEU A 59 -9.11 47.82 -2.15
CA LEU A 59 -8.96 47.77 -0.70
C LEU A 59 -7.48 47.85 -0.36
N ASN A 60 -7.12 48.90 0.37
CA ASN A 60 -5.76 49.08 0.90
C ASN A 60 -5.32 47.81 1.68
N PRO A 61 -4.15 47.22 1.37
CA PRO A 61 -3.71 45.95 1.97
C PRO A 61 -3.60 46.01 3.50
N CYS A 62 -3.34 47.20 4.05
CA CYS A 62 -3.30 47.43 5.50
C CYS A 62 -4.66 47.24 6.20
N ARG A 63 -5.79 47.49 5.51
CA ARG A 63 -7.13 47.27 6.09
C ARG A 63 -7.53 45.79 6.05
N LEU A 64 -7.06 45.03 5.07
CA LEU A 64 -7.31 43.59 4.98
C LEU A 64 -6.55 42.83 6.08
N LEU A 65 -5.30 43.21 6.36
CA LEU A 65 -4.49 42.61 7.42
C LEU A 65 -5.05 42.93 8.82
N ALA A 66 -5.62 44.12 9.00
CA ALA A 66 -6.34 44.50 10.21
C ALA A 66 -7.67 43.75 10.38
N LEU A 67 -8.36 43.39 9.29
CA LEU A 67 -9.57 42.56 9.34
C LEU A 67 -9.23 41.09 9.61
N ALA A 68 -8.11 40.60 9.06
CA ALA A 68 -7.61 39.25 9.30
C ALA A 68 -7.19 39.03 10.77
N SER A 69 -6.63 40.03 11.45
CA SER A 69 -6.31 39.93 12.88
C SER A 69 -7.56 39.92 13.78
N VAL A 70 -8.63 40.62 13.38
CA VAL A 70 -9.93 40.59 14.08
C VAL A 70 -10.67 39.27 13.85
N VAL A 71 -10.70 38.75 12.62
CA VAL A 71 -11.31 37.44 12.34
C VAL A 71 -10.47 36.29 12.93
N GLY A 72 -9.15 36.43 12.94
CA GLY A 72 -8.22 35.46 13.53
C GLY A 72 -8.40 35.30 15.04
N SER A 73 -8.59 36.41 15.77
CA SER A 73 -8.85 36.36 17.23
C SER A 73 -10.23 35.78 17.56
N HIS A 74 -11.22 35.94 16.68
CA HIS A 74 -12.52 35.27 16.81
C HIS A 74 -12.48 33.77 16.49
N LEU A 75 -11.67 33.33 15.53
CA LEU A 75 -11.49 31.90 15.24
C LEU A 75 -10.73 31.18 16.36
N LEU A 76 -9.68 31.81 16.91
CA LEU A 76 -8.91 31.29 18.04
C LEU A 76 -9.78 31.18 19.31
N SER A 77 -10.67 32.12 19.57
CA SER A 77 -11.57 32.06 20.74
C SER A 77 -12.71 31.05 20.59
N VAL A 78 -13.14 30.71 19.37
CA VAL A 78 -14.10 29.62 19.13
C VAL A 78 -13.42 28.25 19.23
N ALA A 79 -12.16 28.13 18.77
CA ALA A 79 -11.36 26.91 18.91
C ALA A 79 -11.05 26.59 20.38
N ASP A 80 -10.75 27.61 21.19
CA ASP A 80 -10.47 27.45 22.63
C ASP A 80 -11.74 27.06 23.42
N ARG A 81 -12.92 27.56 22.99
CA ARG A 81 -14.23 27.12 23.52
C ARG A 81 -14.59 25.69 23.11
N ALA A 82 -14.21 25.25 21.92
CA ALA A 82 -14.42 23.87 21.48
C ALA A 82 -13.51 22.88 22.23
N LEU A 83 -12.25 23.25 22.49
CA LEU A 83 -11.30 22.43 23.27
C LEU A 83 -11.70 22.31 24.75
N THR A 84 -12.25 23.37 25.35
CA THR A 84 -12.71 23.34 26.75
C THR A 84 -14.01 22.56 26.92
N THR A 85 -14.89 22.55 25.90
CA THR A 85 -16.11 21.73 25.90
C THR A 85 -15.80 20.25 25.61
N ALA A 86 -14.77 19.96 24.81
CA ALA A 86 -14.25 18.60 24.63
C ALA A 86 -13.58 18.04 25.90
N ARG A 87 -13.03 18.91 26.76
CA ARG A 87 -12.45 18.54 28.07
C ARG A 87 -13.48 18.29 29.18
N SER A 88 -14.73 18.77 29.03
CA SER A 88 -15.78 18.56 30.04
C SER A 88 -16.72 17.38 29.74
N ILE A 89 -16.57 16.72 28.58
CA ILE A 89 -17.24 15.45 28.29
C ILE A 89 -16.40 14.31 28.87
N HIS A 90 -16.76 13.96 30.10
CA HIS A 90 -16.30 12.79 30.84
C HIS A 90 -16.62 11.50 30.06
N MET A 91 -15.62 10.87 29.42
CA MET A 91 -15.67 9.47 29.01
C MET A 91 -15.04 8.60 30.11
N PRO A 92 -15.81 7.71 30.77
CA PRO A 92 -15.32 6.90 31.88
C PRO A 92 -14.59 5.63 31.41
N SER A 93 -13.49 5.30 32.13
CA SER A 93 -12.64 4.10 32.07
C SER A 93 -11.95 3.88 30.71
N TRP A 94 -10.64 3.78 30.55
CA TRP A 94 -9.68 2.86 31.16
C TRP A 94 -8.29 3.52 31.13
N ARG A 95 -7.76 3.95 32.29
CA ARG A 95 -6.35 4.34 32.45
C ARG A 95 -5.85 3.85 33.80
N ARG A 96 -5.17 2.71 33.79
CA ARG A 96 -4.10 2.32 34.73
C ARG A 96 -2.95 1.73 33.91
N GLU A 97 -1.74 1.98 34.39
CA GLU A 97 -0.42 1.59 33.87
C GLU A 97 0.03 2.16 32.51
N ARG A 98 0.51 3.41 32.55
CA ARG A 98 1.93 3.72 32.29
C ARG A 98 2.20 5.19 32.58
N ASP A 99 3.41 5.45 33.04
CA ASP A 99 4.12 6.73 33.21
C ASP A 99 4.51 6.99 34.67
N ALA A 100 5.38 6.12 35.18
CA ALA A 100 6.37 6.44 36.20
C ALA A 100 7.64 5.70 35.78
N GLU A 101 8.51 6.36 35.01
CA GLU A 101 9.97 6.24 35.02
C GLU A 101 10.50 7.00 33.78
N ASP A 102 11.04 8.20 34.00
CA ASP A 102 12.14 8.77 33.21
C ASP A 102 12.63 9.95 34.05
N THR A 103 13.48 9.63 35.03
CA THR A 103 14.30 10.60 35.76
C THR A 103 15.68 9.97 35.84
N GLU A 104 16.61 10.52 35.08
CA GLU A 104 18.03 10.22 35.24
C GLU A 104 18.51 10.77 36.60
N PRO A 105 19.35 10.04 37.34
CA PRO A 105 20.19 10.63 38.35
C PRO A 105 21.66 10.68 37.89
N GLU A 106 22.22 11.88 37.87
CA GLU A 106 23.62 12.09 38.23
C GLU A 106 23.80 11.75 39.71
N GLU A 107 24.95 11.18 40.11
CA GLU A 107 25.67 11.59 41.32
C GLU A 107 27.05 10.89 41.41
N ASP A 108 28.04 11.70 41.78
CA ASP A 108 29.43 11.35 42.08
C ASP A 108 29.59 10.81 43.52
N GLU A 109 30.61 9.96 43.68
CA GLU A 109 31.53 9.73 44.81
C GLU A 109 31.09 9.89 46.30
N ASP A 110 31.27 8.78 47.03
CA ASP A 110 32.03 8.61 48.30
C ASP A 110 31.28 7.97 49.49
N GLY A 111 31.91 6.96 50.09
CA GLY A 111 31.72 6.66 51.53
C GLY A 111 31.52 5.19 51.93
N PHE A 112 32.63 4.56 52.34
CA PHE A 112 32.75 3.33 53.15
C PHE A 112 31.72 3.18 54.30
N VAL A 113 31.30 1.94 54.61
CA VAL A 113 31.46 1.23 55.92
C VAL A 113 31.06 -0.26 55.75
N GLU A 114 31.92 -1.15 56.24
CA GLU A 114 31.73 -2.59 56.44
C GLU A 114 30.76 -2.87 57.59
N ASP A 115 29.86 -3.86 57.49
CA ASP A 115 29.61 -4.77 58.63
C ASP A 115 28.91 -6.07 58.20
N GLU A 116 29.22 -7.11 58.95
CA GLU A 116 28.92 -8.53 58.80
C GLU A 116 27.47 -8.90 59.15
N GLY A 117 27.04 -10.12 58.79
CA GLY A 117 25.91 -10.77 59.47
C GLY A 117 24.99 -11.66 58.62
N GLU A 118 25.40 -12.93 58.49
CA GLU A 118 24.60 -14.14 58.78
C GLU A 118 23.08 -14.22 58.47
N ASP A 119 22.79 -15.12 57.51
CA ASP A 119 21.99 -16.36 57.65
C ASP A 119 20.48 -16.44 57.32
N GLU A 120 20.14 -17.65 56.86
CA GLU A 120 18.83 -18.30 56.74
C GLU A 120 17.95 -18.13 55.48
N THR A 121 18.09 -19.15 54.63
CA THR A 121 17.10 -19.92 53.84
C THR A 121 15.65 -19.42 53.75
N GLU A 122 15.18 -19.22 52.50
CA GLU A 122 13.85 -19.67 52.06
C GLU A 122 13.83 -19.94 50.54
N THR A 123 13.34 -21.12 50.17
CA THR A 123 13.25 -21.65 48.79
C THR A 123 12.23 -20.93 47.91
N PRO A 124 12.48 -20.74 46.60
CA PRO A 124 11.50 -20.14 45.68
C PRO A 124 10.40 -21.13 45.26
N PRO A 125 9.13 -20.67 45.09
CA PRO A 125 8.03 -21.53 44.67
C PRO A 125 8.05 -21.85 43.17
N VAL A 126 7.69 -23.09 42.87
CA VAL A 126 7.57 -23.69 41.53
C VAL A 126 6.45 -23.01 40.71
N PRO A 127 6.68 -22.61 39.45
CA PRO A 127 5.62 -22.13 38.56
C PRO A 127 4.70 -23.26 38.09
N GLY A 128 3.40 -23.00 38.19
CA GLY A 128 2.33 -23.92 37.80
C GLY A 128 2.30 -24.29 36.31
N ARG A 129 1.96 -25.57 36.11
CA ARG A 129 1.63 -26.29 34.87
C ARG A 129 0.96 -25.44 33.77
N LEU A 130 1.51 -25.52 32.56
CA LEU A 130 0.83 -25.21 31.30
C LEU A 130 -0.40 -26.10 31.10
N PRO A 131 -1.54 -25.60 30.58
CA PRO A 131 -2.67 -26.44 30.22
C PRO A 131 -2.36 -27.27 28.96
N THR A 132 -2.45 -28.58 29.10
CA THR A 132 -2.45 -29.57 28.01
C THR A 132 -3.61 -29.32 27.06
N ILE A 133 -3.30 -29.09 25.79
CA ILE A 133 -4.31 -29.06 24.70
C ILE A 133 -4.64 -30.51 24.34
N THR A 134 -5.87 -30.93 24.63
CA THR A 134 -6.42 -32.22 24.18
C THR A 134 -6.93 -32.06 22.75
N LEU A 135 -6.25 -32.69 21.78
CA LEU A 135 -6.70 -32.84 20.41
C LEU A 135 -7.77 -33.95 20.36
N ASP A 136 -9.04 -33.59 20.41
CA ASP A 136 -10.12 -34.50 19.99
C ASP A 136 -11.43 -33.77 19.70
N GLN A 137 -11.57 -33.20 18.50
CA GLN A 137 -12.88 -32.96 17.88
C GLN A 137 -12.82 -33.17 16.37
N LYS A 138 -13.44 -34.27 15.94
CA LYS A 138 -13.70 -34.64 14.54
C LYS A 138 -14.89 -33.81 14.01
N PRO A 139 -14.81 -33.16 12.83
CA PRO A 139 -15.89 -32.35 12.31
C PRO A 139 -17.00 -33.22 11.70
N ALA A 140 -18.25 -33.00 12.15
CA ALA A 140 -19.44 -33.56 11.53
C ALA A 140 -19.96 -32.62 10.42
N ILE A 141 -19.91 -33.10 9.19
CA ILE A 141 -20.45 -32.45 8.00
C ILE A 141 -21.98 -32.58 8.02
N ALA A 142 -22.69 -31.46 8.16
CA ALA A 142 -24.14 -31.41 8.00
C ALA A 142 -24.52 -31.19 6.53
N VAL A 143 -25.04 -32.24 5.90
CA VAL A 143 -25.60 -32.25 4.55
C VAL A 143 -26.93 -31.49 4.53
N VAL A 144 -26.96 -30.31 3.90
CA VAL A 144 -28.22 -29.61 3.61
C VAL A 144 -28.80 -30.12 2.29
N ARG A 145 -29.93 -30.85 2.37
CA ARG A 145 -30.75 -31.23 1.21
C ARG A 145 -31.62 -30.05 0.75
N PRO A 146 -31.81 -29.83 -0.57
CA PRO A 146 -32.66 -28.76 -1.07
C PRO A 146 -34.15 -29.15 -0.97
N ARG A 147 -34.96 -28.30 -0.32
CA ARG A 147 -36.43 -28.42 -0.27
C ARG A 147 -37.08 -27.65 -1.42
N SER A 148 -37.68 -28.42 -2.33
CA SER A 148 -38.96 -28.25 -3.02
C SER A 148 -39.61 -26.85 -3.12
N ARG A 149 -39.77 -26.45 -4.39
CA ARG A 149 -40.83 -25.62 -5.01
C ARG A 149 -42.17 -25.57 -4.25
N PRO A 150 -42.85 -24.40 -4.27
CA PRO A 150 -44.31 -24.36 -4.40
C PRO A 150 -44.74 -23.73 -5.73
N GLN A 151 -45.82 -24.29 -6.29
CA GLN A 151 -46.54 -23.78 -7.45
C GLN A 151 -47.52 -22.65 -7.09
N ALA A 152 -47.79 -21.86 -8.13
CA ALA A 152 -48.91 -20.97 -8.45
C ALA A 152 -50.13 -20.85 -7.51
N VAL A 153 -50.55 -19.59 -7.28
CA VAL A 153 -51.97 -19.18 -7.18
C VAL A 153 -52.17 -17.86 -7.94
N THR A 154 -53.28 -17.82 -8.66
CA THR A 154 -53.76 -16.79 -9.60
C THR A 154 -54.56 -15.65 -8.94
N LYS A 155 -54.70 -14.57 -9.73
CA LYS A 155 -55.78 -13.56 -9.83
C LYS A 155 -55.58 -12.14 -9.21
N ASN A 156 -55.49 -11.22 -10.16
CA ASN A 156 -56.25 -9.97 -10.33
C ASN A 156 -56.14 -8.83 -9.32
N GLY A 157 -55.59 -7.71 -9.80
CA GLY A 157 -55.81 -6.37 -9.26
C GLY A 157 -55.24 -5.31 -10.22
N ASN A 158 -56.12 -4.66 -10.96
CA ASN A 158 -55.81 -3.56 -11.89
C ASN A 158 -55.17 -2.37 -11.16
N GLY A 159 -54.08 -1.84 -11.71
CA GLY A 159 -53.50 -0.57 -11.31
C GLY A 159 -52.61 -0.01 -12.41
N ARG A 160 -53.17 0.87 -13.24
CA ARG A 160 -52.49 1.61 -14.30
C ARG A 160 -51.44 2.56 -13.71
N THR A 161 -50.20 2.46 -14.17
CA THR A 161 -49.38 3.66 -14.42
C THR A 161 -48.45 3.41 -15.60
N LYS A 162 -48.94 3.81 -16.79
CA LYS A 162 -48.08 4.17 -17.92
C LYS A 162 -47.23 5.38 -17.48
N THR A 163 -45.97 5.38 -17.91
CA THR A 163 -45.12 6.53 -18.31
C THR A 163 -43.72 6.41 -17.71
N ARG A 164 -42.86 5.62 -18.37
CA ARG A 164 -41.41 5.90 -18.55
C ARG A 164 -40.78 4.89 -19.51
N ARG A 165 -41.30 4.81 -20.73
CA ARG A 165 -40.68 4.09 -21.85
C ARG A 165 -40.56 5.05 -23.01
N GLU A 166 -39.60 5.96 -22.93
CA GLU A 166 -39.24 6.81 -24.08
C GLU A 166 -37.92 7.59 -23.88
N VAL A 167 -36.83 6.92 -23.46
CA VAL A 167 -35.46 7.42 -23.70
C VAL A 167 -34.50 6.25 -23.83
N ALA A 168 -34.75 5.34 -24.77
CA ALA A 168 -33.82 4.26 -25.07
C ALA A 168 -33.96 3.79 -26.52
N ASP A 169 -33.99 4.73 -27.46
CA ASP A 169 -33.78 4.39 -28.86
C ASP A 169 -33.15 5.58 -29.57
N LYS A 170 -31.82 5.51 -29.79
CA LYS A 170 -31.05 6.14 -30.87
C LYS A 170 -29.54 6.03 -30.63
N THR A 171 -29.05 4.80 -30.50
CA THR A 171 -27.68 4.45 -30.90
C THR A 171 -27.63 2.96 -31.22
N LYS A 172 -28.45 2.53 -32.19
CA LYS A 172 -28.15 1.30 -32.92
C LYS A 172 -26.90 1.57 -33.74
N LEU A 173 -25.75 1.37 -33.12
CA LEU A 173 -24.47 1.25 -33.82
C LEU A 173 -24.70 0.26 -34.94
N ARG A 174 -24.67 0.73 -36.19
CA ARG A 174 -24.82 -0.14 -37.36
C ARG A 174 -23.65 -1.14 -37.29
N ARG A 175 -23.92 -2.36 -36.84
CA ARG A 175 -22.97 -3.47 -36.92
C ARG A 175 -22.74 -3.71 -38.41
N LYS A 176 -21.70 -3.09 -38.98
CA LYS A 176 -21.14 -3.54 -40.26
C LYS A 176 -20.81 -5.01 -40.04
N GLY A 177 -21.54 -5.89 -40.72
CA GLY A 177 -21.44 -7.35 -40.60
C GLY A 177 -20.14 -7.90 -41.19
N GLY A 178 -18.99 -7.44 -40.70
CA GLY A 178 -17.72 -8.11 -40.89
C GLY A 178 -17.57 -9.21 -39.85
N ARG A 179 -17.23 -10.43 -40.27
CA ARG A 179 -16.78 -11.46 -39.34
C ARG A 179 -15.47 -10.97 -38.70
N TYR A 180 -15.47 -10.76 -37.39
CA TYR A 180 -14.25 -10.44 -36.65
C TYR A 180 -13.22 -11.55 -36.89
N LYS A 181 -12.01 -11.17 -37.31
CA LYS A 181 -10.88 -12.07 -37.47
C LYS A 181 -9.91 -11.81 -36.33
N ILE A 182 -9.52 -12.87 -35.62
CA ILE A 182 -8.51 -12.77 -34.56
C ILE A 182 -7.19 -12.34 -35.21
N PRO A 183 -6.52 -11.30 -34.69
CA PRO A 183 -5.22 -10.89 -35.19
C PRO A 183 -4.17 -12.00 -35.00
N VAL A 184 -3.24 -12.08 -35.94
CA VAL A 184 -2.13 -13.04 -35.85
C VAL A 184 -1.07 -12.52 -34.88
N VAL A 185 -0.47 -13.42 -34.10
CA VAL A 185 0.55 -13.08 -33.08
C VAL A 185 1.81 -12.47 -33.71
N SER A 186 2.06 -12.73 -35.00
CA SER A 186 3.18 -12.15 -35.75
C SER A 186 3.09 -10.63 -35.94
N LEU A 187 1.98 -9.99 -35.56
CA LEU A 187 1.90 -8.52 -35.48
C LEU A 187 2.68 -7.94 -34.30
N LEU A 188 3.08 -8.78 -33.34
CA LEU A 188 3.89 -8.38 -32.19
C LEU A 188 5.38 -8.53 -32.49
N ASP A 189 6.17 -7.65 -31.87
CA ASP A 189 7.63 -7.66 -31.98
C ASP A 189 8.22 -9.03 -31.62
N GLN A 190 9.29 -9.40 -32.33
CA GLN A 190 10.00 -10.63 -32.05
C GLN A 190 10.76 -10.51 -30.73
N VAL A 191 10.86 -11.63 -30.03
CA VAL A 191 11.70 -11.75 -28.84
C VAL A 191 13.14 -11.94 -29.33
N PRO A 192 14.10 -11.11 -28.88
CA PRO A 192 15.52 -11.34 -29.18
C PRO A 192 15.99 -12.67 -28.58
N ASP A 193 16.86 -13.38 -29.32
CA ASP A 193 17.49 -14.63 -28.84
C ASP A 193 18.63 -14.37 -27.84
N ASP A 194 19.13 -13.13 -27.77
CA ASP A 194 20.09 -12.67 -26.77
C ASP A 194 19.38 -12.36 -25.46
N ARG A 195 19.23 -13.38 -24.62
CA ARG A 195 18.99 -13.22 -23.19
C ARG A 195 20.32 -13.49 -22.51
N GLY A 196 20.94 -12.44 -22.00
CA GLY A 196 22.26 -12.51 -21.38
C GLY A 196 22.36 -13.68 -20.39
N GLU A 197 23.44 -14.44 -20.47
CA GLU A 197 23.63 -15.61 -19.63
C GLU A 197 23.92 -15.16 -18.18
N VAL A 198 23.24 -15.78 -17.21
CA VAL A 198 23.43 -15.45 -15.80
C VAL A 198 24.69 -16.14 -15.29
N ASP A 199 25.73 -15.36 -15.02
CA ASP A 199 26.99 -15.88 -14.48
C ASP A 199 26.84 -16.29 -13.01
N ARG A 200 26.98 -17.59 -12.75
CA ARG A 200 26.90 -18.17 -11.40
C ARG A 200 27.93 -17.58 -10.44
N ASP A 201 29.13 -17.26 -10.91
CA ASP A 201 30.19 -16.73 -10.04
C ASP A 201 29.85 -15.32 -9.57
N THR A 202 29.23 -14.51 -10.43
CA THR A 202 28.73 -13.18 -10.04
C THR A 202 27.61 -13.27 -9.01
N LEU A 203 26.69 -14.24 -9.15
CA LEU A 203 25.62 -14.46 -8.17
C LEU A 203 26.17 -14.84 -6.80
N LEU A 204 27.18 -15.71 -6.75
CA LEU A 204 27.82 -16.11 -5.50
C LEU A 204 28.64 -14.98 -4.88
N ALA A 205 29.30 -14.15 -5.70
CA ALA A 205 29.98 -12.96 -5.24
C ALA A 205 28.99 -11.96 -4.63
N ASN A 206 27.87 -11.69 -5.30
CA ASN A 206 26.81 -10.82 -4.79
C ASN A 206 26.18 -11.36 -3.49
N ALA A 207 26.03 -12.68 -3.36
CA ALA A 207 25.57 -13.30 -2.12
C ALA A 207 26.51 -13.00 -0.95
N ARG A 208 27.84 -13.09 -1.15
CA ARG A 208 28.83 -12.74 -0.12
C ARG A 208 28.79 -11.25 0.24
N ILE A 209 28.68 -10.38 -0.75
CA ILE A 209 28.54 -8.93 -0.52
C ILE A 209 27.28 -8.64 0.30
N LEU A 210 26.18 -9.35 0.06
CA LEU A 210 24.95 -9.22 0.84
C LEU A 210 25.14 -9.67 2.30
N GLU A 211 25.82 -10.79 2.53
CA GLU A 211 26.16 -11.26 3.89
C GLU A 211 27.04 -10.24 4.63
N ASP A 212 28.09 -9.74 3.97
CA ASP A 212 28.98 -8.72 4.52
C ASP A 212 28.24 -7.39 4.78
N ALA A 213 27.35 -6.99 3.87
CA ALA A 213 26.53 -5.79 4.03
C ALA A 213 25.59 -5.90 5.24
N LEU A 214 24.96 -7.05 5.44
CA LEU A 214 24.14 -7.30 6.63
C LEU A 214 24.98 -7.25 7.91
N ALA A 215 26.16 -7.88 7.89
CA ALA A 215 27.09 -7.86 9.02
C ALA A 215 27.52 -6.44 9.41
N ASN A 216 27.74 -5.56 8.44
CA ASN A 216 28.07 -4.14 8.67
C ASN A 216 26.97 -3.35 9.39
N PHE A 217 25.73 -3.84 9.42
CA PHE A 217 24.61 -3.24 10.17
C PHE A 217 24.27 -4.00 11.47
N ASP A 218 25.22 -4.80 11.96
CA ASP A 218 25.08 -5.70 13.12
C ASP A 218 23.91 -6.68 12.98
N VAL A 219 23.69 -7.16 11.75
CA VAL A 219 22.68 -8.15 11.41
C VAL A 219 23.37 -9.37 10.84
N VAL A 220 23.45 -10.44 11.64
CA VAL A 220 24.02 -11.71 11.17
C VAL A 220 22.97 -12.44 10.34
N GLY A 221 23.32 -12.80 9.10
CA GLY A 221 22.47 -13.60 8.23
C GLY A 221 23.31 -14.32 7.17
N LYS A 222 22.85 -15.49 6.75
CA LYS A 222 23.55 -16.32 5.75
C LYS A 222 22.65 -16.58 4.56
N VAL A 223 23.17 -16.43 3.34
CA VAL A 223 22.45 -16.78 2.11
C VAL A 223 22.45 -18.30 1.95
N VAL A 224 21.26 -18.89 1.91
CA VAL A 224 21.07 -20.34 1.75
C VAL A 224 20.69 -20.74 0.34
N GLU A 225 19.99 -19.86 -0.39
CA GLU A 225 19.52 -20.12 -1.75
C GLU A 225 19.56 -18.84 -2.60
N VAL A 226 19.87 -18.99 -3.88
CA VAL A 226 19.84 -17.90 -4.87
C VAL A 226 18.98 -18.33 -6.04
N SER A 227 17.91 -17.59 -6.31
CA SER A 227 17.01 -17.81 -7.44
C SER A 227 17.10 -16.61 -8.40
N PRO A 228 17.84 -16.69 -9.52
CA PRO A 228 17.87 -15.63 -10.51
C PRO A 228 16.56 -15.57 -11.29
N GLY A 229 16.13 -14.35 -11.60
CA GLY A 229 14.95 -14.06 -12.41
C GLY A 229 15.26 -13.06 -13.51
N PRO A 230 14.29 -12.75 -14.41
CA PRO A 230 14.54 -11.88 -15.57
C PRO A 230 14.87 -10.42 -15.20
N VAL A 231 14.27 -9.92 -14.11
CA VAL A 231 14.39 -8.50 -13.69
C VAL A 231 15.09 -8.37 -12.34
N VAL A 232 14.87 -9.34 -11.45
CA VAL A 232 15.39 -9.36 -10.09
C VAL A 232 15.93 -10.75 -9.77
N THR A 233 16.88 -10.82 -8.85
CA THR A 233 17.39 -12.06 -8.26
C THR A 233 16.96 -12.11 -6.80
N ARG A 234 16.38 -13.24 -6.38
CA ARG A 234 15.99 -13.47 -4.99
C ARG A 234 17.09 -14.23 -4.26
N TYR A 235 17.60 -13.64 -3.19
CA TYR A 235 18.51 -14.26 -2.24
C TYR A 235 17.72 -14.63 -0.99
N GLU A 236 17.70 -15.91 -0.63
CA GLU A 236 17.08 -16.36 0.61
C GLU A 236 18.11 -16.31 1.73
N VAL A 237 17.87 -15.44 2.70
CA VAL A 237 18.76 -15.19 3.84
C VAL A 237 18.16 -15.85 5.08
N GLU A 238 18.89 -16.77 5.68
CA GLU A 238 18.60 -17.31 7.01
C GLU A 238 19.15 -16.36 8.07
N PRO A 239 18.29 -15.73 8.90
CA PRO A 239 18.75 -14.84 9.97
C PRO A 239 19.44 -15.62 11.09
N GLY A 240 20.50 -15.04 11.65
CA GLY A 240 21.16 -15.59 12.84
C GLY A 240 20.25 -15.62 14.06
N ALA A 241 20.60 -16.45 15.04
CA ALA A 241 19.85 -16.56 16.29
C ALA A 241 19.72 -15.20 16.99
N GLY A 242 18.49 -14.83 17.38
CA GLY A 242 18.20 -13.56 18.06
C GLY A 242 18.02 -12.35 17.12
N VAL A 243 18.26 -12.49 15.81
CA VAL A 243 18.02 -11.41 14.85
C VAL A 243 16.53 -11.28 14.57
N LYS A 244 15.97 -10.09 14.85
CA LYS A 244 14.57 -9.78 14.54
C LYS A 244 14.39 -9.60 13.04
N VAL A 245 13.46 -10.35 12.45
CA VAL A 245 13.11 -10.28 11.02
C VAL A 245 12.76 -8.85 10.56
N GLY A 246 12.05 -8.09 11.40
CA GLY A 246 11.72 -6.69 11.11
C GLY A 246 12.94 -5.76 10.99
N ARG A 247 14.06 -6.09 11.65
CA ARG A 247 15.31 -5.33 11.53
C ARG A 247 15.90 -5.46 10.13
N ILE A 248 15.88 -6.68 9.56
CA ILE A 248 16.33 -6.91 8.19
C ILE A 248 15.44 -6.14 7.22
N ALA A 249 14.11 -6.19 7.39
CA ALA A 249 13.17 -5.48 6.54
C ALA A 249 13.37 -3.95 6.55
N ALA A 250 13.81 -3.38 7.68
CA ALA A 250 14.10 -1.95 7.81
C ALA A 250 15.37 -1.51 7.07
N LEU A 251 16.30 -2.42 6.76
CA LEU A 251 17.57 -2.13 6.11
C LEU A 251 17.50 -2.09 4.58
N ALA A 252 16.30 -2.18 3.98
CA ALA A 252 16.15 -2.29 2.52
C ALA A 252 16.89 -1.18 1.74
N ASP A 253 16.73 0.09 2.16
CA ASP A 253 17.34 1.24 1.49
C ASP A 253 18.87 1.30 1.71
N ASP A 254 19.32 0.98 2.93
CA ASP A 254 20.74 0.96 3.28
C ASP A 254 21.49 -0.17 2.57
N LEU A 255 20.89 -1.36 2.48
CA LEU A 255 21.42 -2.49 1.72
C LEU A 255 21.45 -2.17 0.22
N ALA A 256 20.45 -1.46 -0.31
CA ALA A 256 20.45 -1.06 -1.71
C ALA A 256 21.65 -0.15 -2.04
N ARG A 257 22.01 0.75 -1.12
CA ARG A 257 23.20 1.61 -1.24
C ARG A 257 24.50 0.80 -1.24
N VAL A 258 24.67 -0.13 -0.29
CA VAL A 258 25.91 -0.94 -0.20
C VAL A 258 26.05 -1.88 -1.40
N MET A 259 24.95 -2.50 -1.82
CA MET A 259 24.92 -3.39 -2.98
C MET A 259 25.00 -2.65 -4.32
N SER A 260 24.97 -1.32 -4.33
CA SER A 260 24.86 -0.50 -5.56
C SER A 260 23.68 -0.92 -6.44
N ALA A 261 22.60 -1.40 -5.83
CA ALA A 261 21.41 -1.86 -6.52
C ALA A 261 20.44 -0.71 -6.76
N GLN A 262 19.75 -0.70 -7.90
CA GLN A 262 18.70 0.29 -8.18
C GLN A 262 17.52 0.22 -7.20
N GLY A 263 17.34 -0.94 -6.53
CA GLY A 263 16.33 -1.15 -5.51
C GLY A 263 16.41 -2.56 -4.95
N ILE A 264 16.03 -2.69 -3.69
CA ILE A 264 15.90 -3.97 -2.99
C ILE A 264 14.50 -4.06 -2.40
N ARG A 265 13.87 -5.23 -2.56
CA ARG A 265 12.63 -5.57 -1.88
C ARG A 265 12.88 -6.71 -0.90
N ILE A 266 12.44 -6.53 0.34
CA ILE A 266 12.59 -7.54 1.38
C ILE A 266 11.22 -8.15 1.67
N GLN A 267 11.10 -9.46 1.48
CA GLN A 267 9.94 -10.26 1.84
C GLN A 267 10.28 -11.10 3.07
N ALA A 268 9.59 -10.84 4.18
CA ALA A 268 9.92 -11.44 5.46
C ALA A 268 8.66 -11.84 6.24
N PRO A 269 8.50 -13.10 6.66
CA PRO A 269 9.21 -14.31 6.20
C PRO A 269 8.72 -14.79 4.83
N VAL A 270 9.51 -15.63 4.15
CA VAL A 270 9.06 -16.34 2.94
C VAL A 270 8.03 -17.41 3.33
N PRO A 271 6.84 -17.47 2.70
CA PRO A 271 5.83 -18.46 3.04
C PRO A 271 6.37 -19.90 2.95
N GLY A 272 6.26 -20.66 4.05
CA GLY A 272 6.70 -22.06 4.11
C GLY A 272 8.19 -22.28 4.36
N LYS A 273 8.99 -21.22 4.53
CA LYS A 273 10.42 -21.30 4.86
C LYS A 273 10.77 -20.34 6.02
N SER A 274 11.76 -20.69 6.85
CA SER A 274 12.27 -19.84 7.94
C SER A 274 13.35 -18.86 7.47
N VAL A 275 13.14 -18.25 6.30
CA VAL A 275 14.11 -17.37 5.64
C VAL A 275 13.48 -16.04 5.25
N VAL A 276 14.33 -15.04 5.03
CA VAL A 276 13.97 -13.72 4.50
C VAL A 276 14.38 -13.67 3.03
N GLY A 277 13.43 -13.36 2.15
CA GLY A 277 13.69 -13.20 0.73
C GLY A 277 14.15 -11.77 0.44
N VAL A 278 15.39 -11.59 0.00
CA VAL A 278 15.94 -10.32 -0.45
C VAL A 278 15.98 -10.32 -1.98
N GLU A 279 15.07 -9.57 -2.60
CA GLU A 279 14.99 -9.41 -4.05
C GLU A 279 15.80 -8.19 -4.48
N ILE A 280 16.89 -8.44 -5.21
CA ILE A 280 17.80 -7.40 -5.70
C ILE A 280 17.63 -7.25 -7.20
N ALA A 281 17.51 -6.02 -7.69
CA ALA A 281 17.49 -5.76 -9.12
C ALA A 281 18.75 -6.25 -9.84
N ASN A 282 18.59 -6.95 -10.96
CA ASN A 282 19.71 -7.34 -11.80
C ASN A 282 20.37 -6.11 -12.44
N GLN A 283 21.68 -6.20 -12.67
CA GLN A 283 22.42 -5.17 -13.43
C GLN A 283 21.92 -5.06 -14.87
N HIS A 284 21.67 -6.21 -15.50
CA HIS A 284 21.04 -6.32 -16.81
C HIS A 284 19.64 -6.89 -16.63
N ARG A 285 18.62 -6.05 -16.87
CA ARG A 285 17.21 -6.45 -16.78
C ARG A 285 16.72 -6.88 -18.15
N GLU A 286 16.12 -8.06 -18.23
CA GLU A 286 15.50 -8.54 -19.45
C GLU A 286 14.16 -7.86 -19.70
N THR A 287 13.86 -7.57 -20.97
CA THR A 287 12.53 -7.09 -21.37
C THR A 287 11.60 -8.27 -21.53
N VAL A 288 10.48 -8.26 -20.81
CA VAL A 288 9.41 -9.26 -20.96
C VAL A 288 8.49 -8.83 -22.09
N TYR A 289 8.55 -9.52 -23.23
CA TYR A 289 7.76 -9.20 -24.41
C TYR A 289 6.34 -9.75 -24.30
N LEU A 290 5.35 -8.96 -24.69
CA LEU A 290 3.95 -9.39 -24.74
C LEU A 290 3.75 -10.65 -25.60
N ARG A 291 4.50 -10.74 -26.72
CA ARG A 291 4.47 -11.88 -27.62
C ARG A 291 4.75 -13.19 -26.90
N GLU A 292 5.76 -13.22 -26.04
CA GLU A 292 6.16 -14.42 -25.29
C GLU A 292 5.01 -14.93 -24.42
N ILE A 293 4.32 -14.03 -23.74
CA ILE A 293 3.23 -14.40 -22.82
C ILE A 293 2.00 -14.87 -23.60
N ILE A 294 1.66 -14.20 -24.71
CA ILE A 294 0.54 -14.63 -25.58
C ILE A 294 0.84 -15.95 -26.27
N ASP A 295 2.11 -16.19 -26.64
CA ASP A 295 2.54 -17.44 -27.26
C ASP A 295 2.65 -18.60 -26.25
N SER A 296 2.65 -18.31 -24.94
CA SER A 296 2.77 -19.30 -23.88
C SER A 296 1.61 -20.34 -23.88
N PRO A 297 1.87 -21.57 -23.43
CA PRO A 297 0.82 -22.56 -23.20
C PRO A 297 -0.22 -22.08 -22.17
N ALA A 298 0.20 -21.30 -21.17
CA ALA A 298 -0.67 -20.78 -20.12
C ALA A 298 -1.77 -19.88 -20.71
N PHE A 299 -1.41 -19.00 -21.65
CA PHE A 299 -2.37 -18.13 -22.33
C PHE A 299 -3.18 -18.88 -23.40
N LYS A 300 -2.53 -19.65 -24.28
CA LYS A 300 -3.21 -20.36 -25.39
C LYS A 300 -4.23 -21.39 -24.93
N LYS A 301 -4.01 -22.03 -23.78
CA LYS A 301 -4.91 -23.05 -23.21
C LYS A 301 -5.91 -22.46 -22.21
N ALA A 302 -5.88 -21.15 -21.97
CA ALA A 302 -6.81 -20.51 -21.06
C ALA A 302 -8.26 -20.63 -21.58
N LYS A 303 -9.17 -21.02 -20.68
CA LYS A 303 -10.59 -21.22 -21.03
C LYS A 303 -11.41 -19.92 -21.00
N SER A 304 -10.89 -18.89 -20.32
CA SER A 304 -11.62 -17.63 -20.17
C SER A 304 -11.55 -16.78 -21.43
N VAL A 305 -12.67 -16.15 -21.77
CA VAL A 305 -12.81 -15.21 -22.88
C VAL A 305 -12.15 -13.86 -22.59
N ILE A 306 -11.86 -13.56 -21.33
CA ILE A 306 -11.22 -12.31 -20.86
C ILE A 306 -9.95 -12.62 -20.06
N THR A 307 -9.15 -13.54 -20.60
CA THR A 307 -7.84 -13.87 -20.06
C THR A 307 -6.87 -12.70 -20.25
N MET A 308 -6.15 -12.34 -19.21
CA MET A 308 -5.13 -11.28 -19.20
C MET A 308 -3.73 -11.86 -19.09
N ALA A 309 -2.88 -11.53 -20.05
CA ALA A 309 -1.44 -11.74 -19.99
C ALA A 309 -0.81 -10.59 -19.19
N LEU A 310 -0.24 -10.89 -18.02
CA LEU A 310 0.33 -9.85 -17.14
C LEU A 310 1.84 -9.72 -17.29
N GLY A 311 2.55 -10.82 -17.55
CA GLY A 311 4.01 -10.81 -17.67
C GLY A 311 4.62 -12.10 -17.16
N LYS A 312 5.77 -11.99 -16.50
CA LYS A 312 6.46 -13.10 -15.84
C LYS A 312 6.52 -12.88 -14.33
N THR A 313 6.59 -13.97 -13.58
CA THR A 313 6.90 -13.95 -12.15
C THR A 313 8.38 -13.63 -11.92
N ILE A 314 8.77 -13.43 -10.66
CA ILE A 314 10.17 -13.26 -10.26
C ILE A 314 11.05 -14.47 -10.61
N SER A 315 10.46 -15.66 -10.78
CA SER A 315 11.18 -16.86 -11.22
C SER A 315 11.21 -17.02 -12.75
N GLY A 316 10.60 -16.10 -13.51
CA GLY A 316 10.54 -16.14 -14.97
C GLY A 316 9.37 -16.93 -15.57
N GLU A 317 8.48 -17.48 -14.74
CA GLU A 317 7.31 -18.22 -15.19
C GLU A 317 6.25 -17.29 -15.78
N ASP A 318 5.57 -17.70 -16.85
CA ASP A 318 4.54 -16.89 -17.49
C ASP A 318 3.31 -16.75 -16.58
N PHE A 319 2.93 -15.50 -16.29
CA PHE A 319 1.81 -15.17 -15.42
C PHE A 319 0.62 -14.66 -16.22
N VAL A 320 -0.45 -15.45 -16.17
CA VAL A 320 -1.71 -15.21 -16.89
C VAL A 320 -2.86 -15.37 -15.91
N THR A 321 -3.83 -14.46 -15.95
CA THR A 321 -4.97 -14.47 -15.04
C THR A 321 -6.29 -14.33 -15.78
N ASP A 322 -7.39 -14.66 -15.11
CA ASP A 322 -8.75 -14.52 -15.62
C ASP A 322 -9.42 -13.29 -14.99
N LEU A 323 -9.70 -12.28 -15.81
CA LEU A 323 -10.39 -11.07 -15.36
C LEU A 323 -11.78 -11.38 -14.81
N ALA A 324 -12.45 -12.45 -15.26
CA ALA A 324 -13.78 -12.82 -14.77
C ALA A 324 -13.78 -13.23 -13.29
N LYS A 325 -12.63 -13.60 -12.74
CA LYS A 325 -12.46 -13.99 -11.33
C LYS A 325 -12.07 -12.82 -10.44
N MET A 326 -11.69 -11.69 -11.04
CA MET A 326 -11.35 -10.47 -10.32
C MET A 326 -12.63 -9.66 -10.12
N PRO A 327 -12.82 -9.02 -8.95
CA PRO A 327 -14.03 -8.24 -8.69
C PRO A 327 -14.14 -7.04 -9.64
N HIS A 328 -13.00 -6.53 -10.12
CA HIS A 328 -12.83 -5.44 -11.06
C HIS A 328 -11.53 -5.61 -11.84
#